data_AF-F2UGN0-F1
#
_entry.id   AF-F2UGN0-F1
#
_cell.length_a   1.000
_cell.length_b   1.000
_cell.length_c   1.000
_cell.angle_alpha   90.00
_cell.angle_beta   90.00
_cell.angle_gamma   90.00
#
_symmetry.space_group_name_H-M   'P 1'
#
loop_
_entity.id
_entity.type
_entity.pdbx_description
1 polymer ?
#
loop_
_entity_poly.entity_id
_entity_poly.type
_entity_poly.pdbx_seq_one_letter_code
_entity_poly.pdbx_strand_id
1 'polypeptide(L)'
;MEATKMKAADDEQQQLEQQQQQQQHEEQEQDKQQEQQQQQQQQQQQQQEQQEQERNVADSHANDSHTNDSPTNDNSSRGGDAGDVSGYHAVVGQIVALLQSSGCWFQAFHHDEVRTSEEAAATRPGYSLRQGAKAIVVALKRKAADADKPKHVMLVFPADEKFNSKKVKSALNVKDVRFAGADDVAEITGGVQPGGVPPFGNLFGLQVYVAPQLMELDRIVFNAGDRRFSLAINVADFKRLVNPTTIPMI
;
A
#
# COMPACT_ATOMS: atom_id res chain seq x y z
N MET A 1 75.90 -4.72 4.73
CA MET A 1 74.61 -4.75 5.47
C MET A 1 73.61 -3.72 4.93
N GLU A 2 74.05 -2.59 4.37
CA GLU A 2 73.18 -1.53 3.85
C GLU A 2 72.47 -1.91 2.53
N ALA A 3 73.17 -2.49 1.57
CA ALA A 3 72.60 -2.91 0.28
C ALA A 3 71.51 -4.00 0.40
N THR A 4 71.55 -4.82 1.45
CA THR A 4 70.56 -5.87 1.71
C THR A 4 69.26 -5.31 2.31
N LYS A 5 69.33 -4.18 3.02
CA LYS A 5 68.14 -3.50 3.57
C LYS A 5 67.40 -2.68 2.50
N MET A 6 68.11 -2.06 1.56
CA MET A 6 67.48 -1.34 0.45
C MET A 6 66.71 -2.28 -0.48
N LYS A 7 67.28 -3.45 -0.82
CA LYS A 7 66.62 -4.43 -1.68
C LYS A 7 65.32 -4.98 -1.08
N ALA A 8 65.31 -5.23 0.24
CA ALA A 8 64.12 -5.71 0.94
C ALA A 8 62.98 -4.67 0.99
N ALA A 9 63.32 -3.38 1.08
CA ALA A 9 62.34 -2.29 1.06
C ALA A 9 61.72 -2.09 -0.34
N ASP A 10 62.53 -2.22 -1.40
CA ASP A 10 62.05 -2.18 -2.79
C ASP A 10 61.12 -3.37 -3.10
N ASP A 11 61.44 -4.56 -2.59
CA ASP A 11 60.62 -5.78 -2.77
C ASP A 11 59.27 -5.67 -2.02
N GLU A 12 59.24 -5.10 -0.81
CA GLU A 12 57.99 -4.82 -0.08
C GLU A 12 57.12 -3.77 -0.79
N GLN A 13 57.74 -2.72 -1.32
CA GLN A 13 57.01 -1.66 -2.02
C GLN A 13 56.39 -2.18 -3.33
N GLN A 14 57.09 -3.05 -4.05
CA GLN A 14 56.54 -3.73 -5.23
C GLN A 14 55.38 -4.68 -4.87
N GLN A 15 55.48 -5.41 -3.75
CA GLN A 15 54.37 -6.27 -3.30
C GLN A 15 53.12 -5.46 -2.94
N LEU A 16 53.30 -4.30 -2.29
CA LEU A 16 52.19 -3.44 -1.91
C LEU A 16 51.48 -2.85 -3.14
N GLU A 17 52.24 -2.41 -4.16
CA GLU A 17 51.70 -1.94 -5.43
C GLU A 17 50.93 -3.04 -6.17
N GLN A 18 51.48 -4.26 -6.19
CA GLN A 18 50.84 -5.39 -6.84
C GLN A 18 49.52 -5.78 -6.14
N GLN A 19 49.50 -5.70 -4.81
CA GLN A 19 48.28 -5.94 -4.02
C GLN A 19 47.22 -4.86 -4.26
N GLN A 20 47.61 -3.59 -4.39
CA GLN A 20 46.67 -2.50 -4.72
C GLN A 20 46.10 -2.64 -6.13
N GLN A 21 46.92 -3.00 -7.12
CA GLN A 21 46.46 -3.25 -8.48
C GLN A 21 45.48 -4.44 -8.54
N GLN A 22 45.73 -5.48 -7.76
CA GLN A 22 44.83 -6.63 -7.68
C GLN A 22 43.48 -6.26 -7.03
N GLN A 23 43.49 -5.48 -5.96
CA GLN A 23 42.25 -4.97 -5.34
C GLN A 23 41.45 -4.09 -6.30
N GLN A 24 42.11 -3.18 -7.03
CA GLN A 24 41.43 -2.34 -8.02
C GLN A 24 40.83 -3.15 -9.17
N HIS A 25 41.50 -4.23 -9.59
CA HIS A 25 40.97 -5.09 -10.64
C HIS A 25 39.75 -5.89 -10.15
N GLU A 26 39.78 -6.41 -8.92
CA GLU A 26 38.65 -7.10 -8.29
C GLU A 26 37.44 -6.19 -8.12
N GLU A 27 37.65 -4.93 -7.71
CA GLU A 27 36.59 -3.92 -7.58
C GLU A 27 35.96 -3.59 -8.94
N GLN A 28 36.77 -3.41 -9.99
CA GLN A 28 36.27 -3.18 -11.35
C GLN A 28 35.48 -4.37 -11.91
N GLU A 29 35.87 -5.61 -11.59
CA GLU A 29 35.14 -6.79 -12.01
C GLU A 29 33.81 -6.93 -11.24
N GLN A 30 33.78 -6.56 -9.95
CA GLN A 30 32.53 -6.51 -9.18
C GLN A 30 31.56 -5.46 -9.74
N ASP A 31 32.05 -4.26 -10.05
CA ASP A 31 31.23 -3.19 -10.63
C ASP A 31 30.64 -3.61 -11.99
N LYS A 32 31.45 -4.21 -12.86
CA LYS A 32 30.96 -4.75 -14.15
C LYS A 32 29.92 -5.84 -13.96
N GLN A 33 30.13 -6.73 -12.99
CA GLN A 33 29.19 -7.82 -12.71
C GLN A 33 27.86 -7.27 -12.17
N GLN A 34 27.91 -6.24 -11.32
CA GLN A 34 26.71 -5.58 -10.79
C GLN A 34 25.95 -4.83 -11.89
N GLU A 35 26.66 -4.12 -12.78
CA GLU A 35 26.06 -3.42 -13.92
C GLU A 35 25.41 -4.41 -14.91
N GLN A 36 26.08 -5.53 -15.20
CA GLN A 36 25.52 -6.59 -16.04
C GLN A 36 24.25 -7.20 -15.44
N GLN A 37 24.23 -7.41 -14.12
CA GLN A 37 23.07 -7.94 -13.41
C GLN A 37 21.89 -6.95 -13.43
N GLN A 38 22.17 -5.65 -13.30
CA GLN A 38 21.15 -4.59 -13.38
C GLN A 38 20.56 -4.49 -14.80
N GLN A 39 21.39 -4.56 -15.84
CA GLN A 39 20.91 -4.58 -17.23
C GLN A 39 20.04 -5.82 -17.52
N GLN A 40 20.41 -6.99 -16.98
CA GLN A 40 19.63 -8.21 -17.16
C GLN A 40 18.25 -8.13 -16.48
N GLN A 41 18.16 -7.55 -15.29
CA GLN A 41 16.87 -7.30 -14.62
C GLN A 41 15.99 -6.35 -15.42
N GLN A 42 16.57 -5.28 -15.96
CA GLN A 42 15.83 -4.29 -16.76
C GLN A 42 15.28 -4.91 -18.06
N GLN A 43 16.05 -5.77 -18.73
CA GLN A 43 15.57 -6.51 -19.90
C GLN A 43 14.43 -7.48 -19.57
N GLN A 44 14.49 -8.18 -18.43
CA GLN A 44 13.40 -9.07 -18.00
C GLN A 44 12.11 -8.30 -17.71
N GLN A 45 12.21 -7.13 -17.08
CA GLN A 45 11.06 -6.28 -16.80
C GLN A 45 10.40 -5.79 -18.10
N GLN A 46 11.19 -5.34 -19.08
CA GLN A 46 10.67 -4.93 -20.39
C GLN A 46 9.99 -6.08 -21.15
N GLN A 47 10.52 -7.30 -21.06
CA GLN A 47 9.88 -8.48 -21.68
C GLN A 47 8.55 -8.84 -21.01
N GLN A 48 8.45 -8.71 -19.68
CA GLN A 48 7.19 -8.93 -18.96
C GLN A 48 6.14 -7.89 -19.36
N GLU A 49 6.51 -6.61 -19.44
CA GLU A 49 5.62 -5.54 -19.88
C GLU A 49 5.12 -5.75 -21.32
N GLN A 50 5.99 -6.20 -22.24
CA GLN A 50 5.58 -6.53 -23.61
C GLN A 50 4.61 -7.72 -23.65
N GLN A 51 4.87 -8.78 -22.89
CA GLN A 51 3.97 -9.95 -22.82
C GLN A 51 2.61 -9.60 -22.21
N GLU A 52 2.55 -8.70 -21.24
CA GLU A 52 1.29 -8.20 -20.68
C GLU A 52 0.51 -7.36 -21.71
N GLN A 53 1.19 -6.52 -22.49
CA GLN A 53 0.55 -5.76 -23.57
C GLN A 53 0.01 -6.67 -24.68
N GLU A 54 0.77 -7.69 -25.10
CA GLU A 54 0.32 -8.65 -26.11
C GLU A 54 -0.89 -9.49 -25.63
N ARG A 55 -0.92 -9.88 -24.35
CA ARG A 55 -2.08 -10.56 -23.76
C ARG A 55 -3.33 -9.68 -23.77
N ASN A 56 -3.20 -8.39 -23.48
CA ASN A 56 -4.33 -7.46 -23.48
C ASN A 56 -4.89 -7.18 -24.88
N VAL A 57 -4.10 -7.35 -25.95
CA VAL A 57 -4.58 -7.20 -27.34
C VAL A 57 -5.33 -8.45 -27.81
N ALA A 58 -4.92 -9.65 -27.39
CA ALA A 58 -5.52 -10.92 -27.80
C ALA A 58 -6.97 -11.14 -27.30
N ASP A 59 -7.35 -10.57 -26.15
CA ASP A 59 -8.70 -10.70 -25.58
C ASP A 59 -9.76 -9.77 -26.22
N SER A 60 -9.36 -8.89 -27.15
CA SER A 60 -10.25 -7.87 -27.73
C SER A 60 -11.09 -8.32 -28.94
N HIS A 61 -10.99 -9.57 -29.39
CA HIS A 61 -11.57 -10.03 -30.67
C HIS A 61 -12.67 -11.11 -30.57
N ALA A 62 -13.21 -11.41 -29.39
CA ALA A 62 -14.25 -12.42 -29.23
C ALA A 62 -15.42 -11.96 -28.36
N ASN A 63 -16.35 -11.17 -28.93
CA ASN A 63 -17.79 -11.44 -28.81
C ASN A 63 -18.62 -10.39 -29.54
N ASP A 64 -19.34 -10.84 -30.56
CA ASP A 64 -20.51 -10.17 -31.10
C ASP A 64 -21.77 -11.00 -30.76
N SER A 65 -22.79 -10.26 -30.34
CA SER A 65 -24.22 -10.57 -30.42
C SER A 65 -24.94 -11.25 -29.23
N HIS A 66 -26.12 -10.66 -29.01
CA HIS A 66 -27.37 -11.15 -28.40
C HIS A 66 -27.77 -10.68 -26.99
N THR A 67 -28.90 -9.98 -27.01
CA THR A 67 -29.65 -9.24 -26.00
C THR A 67 -30.53 -10.14 -25.12
N ASN A 68 -30.64 -9.83 -23.82
CA ASN A 68 -31.94 -9.76 -23.12
C ASN A 68 -31.86 -9.10 -21.74
N ASP A 69 -33.03 -8.57 -21.37
CA ASP A 69 -33.40 -7.59 -20.34
C ASP A 69 -33.29 -8.06 -18.87
N SER A 70 -33.23 -7.09 -17.93
CA SER A 70 -33.26 -7.18 -16.43
C SER A 70 -31.92 -7.07 -15.65
N PRO A 71 -31.99 -6.56 -14.40
CA PRO A 71 -31.33 -5.33 -13.95
C PRO A 71 -29.79 -5.46 -13.85
N THR A 72 -29.14 -4.50 -14.50
CA THR A 72 -27.69 -4.23 -14.61
C THR A 72 -26.79 -4.86 -13.54
N ASN A 73 -26.36 -6.09 -13.83
CA ASN A 73 -25.08 -6.61 -13.38
C ASN A 73 -24.00 -5.92 -14.22
N ASP A 74 -23.60 -4.71 -13.81
CA ASP A 74 -22.45 -4.02 -14.39
C ASP A 74 -21.18 -4.72 -13.95
N ASN A 75 -20.85 -5.78 -14.68
CA ASN A 75 -19.56 -6.41 -14.70
C ASN A 75 -18.86 -6.06 -16.02
N SER A 76 -18.91 -4.79 -16.40
CA SER A 76 -18.10 -4.26 -17.50
C SER A 76 -16.84 -3.59 -16.94
N SER A 77 -15.71 -4.15 -17.37
CA SER A 77 -14.32 -3.84 -17.06
C SER A 77 -13.89 -2.45 -17.53
N ARG A 78 -14.47 -1.40 -16.93
CA ARG A 78 -13.93 -0.04 -16.98
C ARG A 78 -13.62 0.37 -15.54
N GLY A 79 -12.36 0.71 -15.27
CA GLY A 79 -11.98 1.32 -13.99
C GLY A 79 -12.96 2.47 -13.70
N GLY A 80 -13.46 2.53 -12.47
CA GLY A 80 -14.51 3.48 -12.09
C GLY A 80 -14.15 4.92 -12.52
N ASP A 81 -15.16 5.70 -12.87
CA ASP A 81 -15.01 7.15 -13.03
C ASP A 81 -15.23 7.80 -11.66
N ALA A 82 -14.21 8.48 -11.15
CA ALA A 82 -14.27 9.22 -9.89
C ALA A 82 -14.77 10.65 -10.06
N GLY A 83 -15.06 11.10 -11.28
CA GLY A 83 -15.37 12.49 -11.58
C GLY A 83 -14.18 13.42 -11.29
N ASP A 84 -14.46 14.72 -11.17
CA ASP A 84 -13.46 15.72 -10.78
C ASP A 84 -13.12 15.59 -9.29
N VAL A 85 -11.83 15.32 -9.01
CA VAL A 85 -11.29 15.16 -7.65
C VAL A 85 -10.34 16.29 -7.23
N SER A 86 -10.17 17.33 -8.06
CA SER A 86 -9.19 18.42 -7.85
C SER A 86 -9.47 19.27 -6.60
N GLY A 87 -10.71 19.28 -6.10
CA GLY A 87 -11.12 20.01 -4.89
C GLY A 87 -10.94 19.24 -3.57
N TYR A 88 -10.39 18.03 -3.60
CA TYR A 88 -10.16 17.20 -2.42
C TYR A 88 -8.68 17.08 -2.06
N HIS A 89 -8.40 16.46 -0.91
CA HIS A 89 -7.04 16.12 -0.51
C HIS A 89 -6.34 15.25 -1.56
N ALA A 90 -5.03 15.44 -1.77
CA ALA A 90 -4.25 14.73 -2.80
C ALA A 90 -4.33 13.19 -2.72
N VAL A 91 -4.56 12.66 -1.51
CA VAL A 91 -4.77 11.22 -1.26
C VAL A 91 -5.97 10.66 -2.04
N VAL A 92 -7.02 11.46 -2.29
CA VAL A 92 -8.14 11.05 -3.15
C VAL A 92 -7.62 10.67 -4.53
N GLY A 93 -6.86 11.58 -5.16
CA GLY A 93 -6.29 11.35 -6.48
C GLY A 93 -5.33 10.15 -6.51
N GLN A 94 -4.54 9.95 -5.45
CA GLN A 94 -3.64 8.79 -5.34
C GLN A 94 -4.40 7.46 -5.29
N ILE A 95 -5.49 7.37 -4.51
CA ILE A 95 -6.30 6.14 -4.42
C ILE A 95 -7.04 5.88 -5.73
N VAL A 96 -7.65 6.91 -6.31
CA VAL A 96 -8.34 6.80 -7.61
C VAL A 96 -7.37 6.32 -8.69
N ALA A 97 -6.20 6.95 -8.81
CA ALA A 97 -5.18 6.55 -9.77
C ALA A 97 -4.73 5.10 -9.55
N LEU A 98 -4.49 4.69 -8.30
CA LEU A 98 -4.12 3.32 -7.95
C LEU A 98 -5.19 2.31 -8.36
N LEU A 99 -6.46 2.60 -8.08
CA LEU A 99 -7.57 1.71 -8.44
C LEU A 99 -7.74 1.61 -9.97
N GLN A 100 -7.66 2.74 -10.67
CA GLN A 100 -7.75 2.79 -12.13
C GLN A 100 -6.59 2.04 -12.80
N SER A 101 -5.35 2.33 -12.40
CA SER A 101 -4.16 1.67 -12.96
C SER A 101 -4.12 0.17 -12.66
N SER A 102 -4.80 -0.27 -11.60
CA SER A 102 -4.88 -1.68 -11.19
C SER A 102 -6.10 -2.40 -11.75
N GLY A 103 -6.90 -1.75 -12.62
CA GLY A 103 -8.11 -2.32 -13.22
C GLY A 103 -9.21 -2.64 -12.21
N CYS A 104 -9.22 -2.01 -11.03
CA CYS A 104 -10.19 -2.29 -9.98
C CYS A 104 -11.52 -1.59 -10.26
N TRP A 105 -12.61 -2.31 -9.97
CA TRP A 105 -13.92 -1.67 -9.88
C TRP A 105 -13.97 -0.77 -8.64
N PHE A 106 -14.57 0.41 -8.78
CA PHE A 106 -14.96 1.23 -7.66
C PHE A 106 -16.16 2.13 -8.00
N GLN A 107 -16.85 2.58 -6.96
CA GLN A 107 -17.92 3.58 -7.05
C GLN A 107 -17.56 4.77 -6.17
N ALA A 108 -17.57 5.97 -6.74
CA ALA A 108 -17.29 7.21 -6.04
C ALA A 108 -18.56 7.91 -5.53
N PHE A 109 -18.45 8.54 -4.36
CA PHE A 109 -19.51 9.33 -3.75
C PHE A 109 -18.97 10.69 -3.33
N HIS A 110 -19.55 11.74 -3.91
CA HIS A 110 -19.30 13.13 -3.52
C HIS A 110 -20.45 13.60 -2.66
N HIS A 111 -20.15 14.12 -1.48
CA HIS A 111 -21.15 14.59 -0.55
C HIS A 111 -20.61 15.70 0.36
N ASP A 112 -21.50 16.47 0.98
CA ASP A 112 -21.09 17.43 1.99
C ASP A 112 -20.57 16.74 3.26
N GLU A 113 -19.87 17.50 4.10
CA GLU A 113 -19.46 17.00 5.41
C GLU A 113 -20.68 16.77 6.29
N VAL A 114 -20.82 15.53 6.72
CA VAL A 114 -21.87 15.09 7.61
C VAL A 114 -21.30 14.84 9.00
N ARG A 115 -22.11 15.09 10.03
CA ARG A 115 -21.66 15.06 11.43
C ARG A 115 -22.12 13.82 12.17
N THR A 116 -23.25 13.24 11.78
CA THR A 116 -23.79 12.02 12.42
C THR A 116 -23.49 10.78 11.58
N SER A 117 -23.47 9.62 12.23
CA SER A 117 -23.25 8.33 11.55
C SER A 117 -24.39 7.99 10.60
N GLU A 118 -25.62 8.40 10.94
CA GLU A 118 -26.83 8.24 10.15
C GLU A 118 -26.78 9.08 8.87
N GLU A 119 -26.34 10.33 8.96
CA GLU A 119 -26.13 11.18 7.78
C GLU A 119 -25.01 10.62 6.88
N ALA A 120 -23.93 10.08 7.45
CA ALA A 120 -22.86 9.43 6.70
C ALA A 120 -23.27 8.14 5.99
N ALA A 121 -24.26 7.42 6.52
CA ALA A 121 -24.85 6.29 5.82
C ALA A 121 -25.72 6.76 4.65
N ALA A 122 -26.49 7.85 4.84
CA ALA A 122 -27.34 8.43 3.81
C ALA A 122 -26.56 8.98 2.61
N THR A 123 -25.31 9.42 2.79
CA THR A 123 -24.44 9.86 1.68
C THR A 123 -23.89 8.71 0.83
N ARG A 124 -24.15 7.46 1.21
CA ARG A 124 -23.62 6.24 0.57
C ARG A 124 -24.75 5.25 0.24
N PRO A 125 -25.68 5.62 -0.65
CA PRO A 125 -26.83 4.79 -0.98
C PRO A 125 -26.39 3.40 -1.46
N GLY A 126 -27.07 2.35 -0.98
CA GLY A 126 -26.77 0.96 -1.34
C GLY A 126 -25.77 0.25 -0.43
N TYR A 127 -25.21 0.92 0.58
CA TYR A 127 -24.27 0.31 1.54
C TYR A 127 -24.79 0.39 2.97
N SER A 128 -24.65 -0.71 3.70
CA SER A 128 -24.96 -0.78 5.12
C SER A 128 -23.85 -0.20 5.99
N LEU A 129 -24.16 0.14 7.24
CA LEU A 129 -23.15 0.56 8.23
C LEU A 129 -22.03 -0.47 8.40
N ARG A 130 -22.37 -1.76 8.37
CA ARG A 130 -21.42 -2.88 8.45
C ARG A 130 -20.43 -2.91 7.30
N GLN A 131 -20.81 -2.43 6.11
CA GLN A 131 -19.92 -2.29 4.95
C GLN A 131 -19.06 -1.02 5.02
N GLY A 132 -19.42 -0.06 5.89
CA GLY A 132 -18.58 1.08 6.19
C GLY A 132 -17.28 0.64 6.84
N ALA A 133 -16.13 0.85 6.18
CA ALA A 133 -14.83 0.59 6.76
C ALA A 133 -14.26 1.89 7.35
N LYS A 134 -13.80 1.81 8.60
CA LYS A 134 -13.13 2.89 9.33
C LYS A 134 -11.66 2.54 9.52
N ALA A 135 -10.77 3.46 9.19
CA ALA A 135 -9.34 3.33 9.41
C ALA A 135 -8.88 4.21 10.58
N ILE A 136 -8.06 3.65 11.46
CA ILE A 136 -7.50 4.35 12.62
C ILE A 136 -6.02 4.05 12.72
N VAL A 137 -5.20 5.10 12.83
CA VAL A 137 -3.78 4.97 13.13
C VAL A 137 -3.59 4.85 14.65
N VAL A 138 -2.83 3.83 15.05
CA VAL A 138 -2.51 3.58 16.46
C VAL A 138 -1.01 3.46 16.66
N ALA A 139 -0.54 3.95 17.80
CA ALA A 139 0.81 3.76 18.29
C ALA A 139 0.89 2.47 19.14
N LEU A 140 1.90 1.65 18.88
CA LEU A 140 2.16 0.40 19.57
C LEU A 140 3.33 0.56 20.53
N LYS A 141 3.13 0.21 21.80
CA LYS A 141 4.22 0.05 22.77
C LYS A 141 4.71 -1.40 22.69
N ARG A 142 5.85 -1.61 22.04
CA ARG A 142 6.41 -2.95 21.83
C ARG A 142 7.31 -3.42 22.98
N LYS A 143 7.66 -4.71 22.96
CA LYS A 143 8.68 -5.29 23.85
C LYS A 143 10.07 -4.88 23.36
N ALA A 144 11.08 -4.94 24.23
CA ALA A 144 12.43 -4.50 23.89
C ALA A 144 13.02 -5.28 22.70
N ALA A 145 12.71 -6.58 22.60
CA ALA A 145 13.12 -7.44 21.49
C ALA A 145 12.45 -7.10 20.14
N ASP A 146 11.48 -6.19 20.11
CA ASP A 146 10.72 -5.77 18.92
C ASP A 146 10.90 -4.27 18.63
N ALA A 147 12.00 -3.66 19.09
CA ALA A 147 12.24 -2.23 18.99
C ALA A 147 12.31 -1.72 17.53
N ASP A 148 12.76 -2.59 16.61
CA ASP A 148 12.94 -2.26 15.19
C ASP A 148 11.64 -2.33 14.39
N LYS A 149 10.56 -2.86 14.98
CA LYS A 149 9.25 -2.94 14.31
C LYS A 149 8.56 -1.57 14.28
N PRO A 150 7.67 -1.33 13.30
CA PRO A 150 6.95 -0.06 13.18
C PRO A 150 6.22 0.33 14.47
N LYS A 151 6.38 1.60 14.84
CA LYS A 151 5.72 2.24 16.00
C LYS A 151 4.24 2.52 15.73
N HIS A 152 3.90 2.86 14.50
CA HIS A 152 2.53 3.14 14.07
C HIS A 152 2.01 2.06 13.14
N VAL A 153 0.74 1.70 13.29
CA VAL A 153 0.03 0.77 12.42
C VAL A 153 -1.38 1.28 12.17
N MET A 154 -2.03 0.76 11.13
CA MET A 154 -3.43 1.08 10.83
C MET A 154 -4.32 -0.10 11.23
N LEU A 155 -5.39 0.20 11.97
CA LEU A 155 -6.48 -0.73 12.25
C LEU A 155 -7.68 -0.38 11.37
N VAL A 156 -8.25 -1.38 10.70
CA VAL A 156 -9.43 -1.23 9.82
C VAL A 156 -10.55 -2.14 10.31
N PHE A 157 -11.72 -1.58 10.57
CA PHE A 157 -12.87 -2.31 11.13
C PHE A 157 -14.20 -1.63 10.75
N PRO A 158 -15.36 -2.30 10.95
CA PRO A 158 -16.66 -1.72 10.63
C PRO A 158 -16.91 -0.38 11.32
N ALA A 159 -17.57 0.56 10.63
CA ALA A 159 -17.74 1.93 11.07
C ALA A 159 -18.69 2.07 12.27
N ASP A 160 -19.58 1.10 12.47
CA ASP A 160 -20.49 0.95 13.61
C ASP A 160 -19.84 0.31 14.83
N GLU A 161 -18.61 -0.18 14.71
CA GLU A 161 -17.89 -0.88 15.77
C GLU A 161 -16.78 -0.04 16.40
N LYS A 162 -16.28 -0.51 17.54
CA LYS A 162 -15.06 0.01 18.18
C LYS A 162 -14.11 -1.14 18.45
N PHE A 163 -12.83 -0.95 18.11
CA PHE A 163 -11.84 -1.96 18.44
C PHE A 163 -11.64 -2.09 19.97
N ASN A 164 -11.40 -3.32 20.40
CA ASN A 164 -11.04 -3.71 21.74
C ASN A 164 -9.52 -3.77 21.89
N SER A 165 -8.94 -2.81 22.61
CA SER A 165 -7.49 -2.73 22.80
C SER A 165 -6.87 -3.99 23.44
N LYS A 166 -7.62 -4.76 24.24
CA LYS A 166 -7.09 -6.01 24.82
C LYS A 166 -6.92 -7.08 23.73
N LYS A 167 -7.88 -7.20 22.81
CA LYS A 167 -7.82 -8.15 21.68
C LYS A 167 -6.66 -7.80 20.74
N VAL A 168 -6.52 -6.52 20.38
CA VAL A 168 -5.40 -6.04 19.54
C VAL A 168 -4.06 -6.29 20.22
N LYS A 169 -3.91 -5.99 21.51
CA LYS A 169 -2.67 -6.24 22.26
C LYS A 169 -2.28 -7.72 22.25
N SER A 170 -3.26 -8.59 22.46
CA SER A 170 -3.06 -10.05 22.44
C SER A 170 -2.64 -10.52 21.05
N ALA A 171 -3.39 -10.14 20.01
CA ALA A 171 -3.13 -10.55 18.63
C ALA A 171 -1.78 -10.08 18.10
N LEU A 172 -1.35 -8.86 18.47
CA LEU A 172 -0.09 -8.28 18.03
C LEU A 172 1.09 -8.54 18.98
N ASN A 173 0.85 -9.21 20.12
CA ASN A 173 1.84 -9.47 21.17
C ASN A 173 2.58 -8.19 21.66
N VAL A 174 1.87 -7.08 21.80
CA VAL A 174 2.42 -5.79 22.23
C VAL A 174 2.05 -5.44 23.67
N LYS A 175 2.85 -4.58 24.32
CA LYS A 175 2.60 -4.15 25.71
C LYS A 175 1.40 -3.20 25.80
N ASP A 176 1.26 -2.30 24.84
CA ASP A 176 0.17 -1.32 24.83
C ASP A 176 -0.21 -0.88 23.40
N VAL A 177 -1.44 -0.39 23.24
CA VAL A 177 -1.97 0.19 21.99
C VAL A 177 -2.68 1.49 22.35
N ARG A 178 -2.34 2.58 21.69
CA ARG A 178 -2.95 3.91 21.89
C ARG A 178 -3.30 4.52 20.56
N PHE A 179 -4.31 5.38 20.52
CA PHE A 179 -4.52 6.23 19.35
C PHE A 179 -3.26 7.07 19.10
N ALA A 180 -2.86 7.22 17.83
CA ALA A 180 -1.84 8.18 17.46
C ALA A 180 -2.34 9.61 17.72
N GLY A 181 -1.42 10.53 18.03
CA GLY A 181 -1.78 11.94 18.21
C GLY A 181 -2.28 12.56 16.90
N ALA A 182 -3.01 13.66 16.98
CA ALA A 182 -3.49 14.36 15.77
C ALA A 182 -2.31 14.82 14.88
N ASP A 183 -1.22 15.29 15.50
CA ASP A 183 -0.02 15.72 14.78
C ASP A 183 0.68 14.53 14.10
N ASP A 184 0.84 13.40 14.80
CA ASP A 184 1.40 12.17 14.21
C ASP A 184 0.56 11.71 13.00
N VAL A 185 -0.78 11.73 13.13
CA VAL A 185 -1.69 11.34 12.06
C VAL A 185 -1.54 12.28 10.87
N ALA A 186 -1.48 13.59 11.10
CA ALA A 186 -1.31 14.57 10.04
C ALA A 186 0.04 14.39 9.31
N GLU A 187 1.13 14.16 10.05
CA GLU A 187 2.45 13.89 9.47
C GLU A 187 2.44 12.61 8.62
N ILE A 188 1.93 11.51 9.16
CA ILE A 188 1.89 10.20 8.48
C ILE A 188 1.02 10.23 7.23
N THR A 189 -0.10 10.94 7.27
CA THR A 189 -1.10 10.94 6.18
C THR A 189 -0.95 12.12 5.21
N GLY A 190 0.04 12.99 5.44
CA GLY A 190 0.22 14.20 4.63
C GLY A 190 -0.89 15.24 4.82
N GLY A 191 -1.56 15.26 5.97
CA GLY A 191 -2.57 16.26 6.33
C GLY A 191 -4.03 15.80 6.22
N VAL A 192 -4.30 14.51 6.04
CA VAL A 192 -5.68 14.00 6.00
C VAL A 192 -6.36 14.23 7.35
N GLN A 193 -7.51 14.89 7.32
CA GLN A 193 -8.27 15.20 8.52
C GLN A 193 -8.81 13.94 9.20
N PRO A 194 -8.92 13.91 10.54
CA PRO A 194 -9.55 12.80 11.26
C PRO A 194 -10.95 12.47 10.70
N GLY A 195 -11.18 11.18 10.47
CA GLY A 195 -12.39 10.68 9.81
C GLY A 195 -12.29 10.62 8.29
N GLY A 196 -11.32 11.30 7.66
CA GLY A 196 -11.03 11.20 6.22
C GLY A 196 -10.00 10.13 5.86
N VAL A 197 -9.30 9.56 6.85
CA VAL A 197 -8.22 8.60 6.63
C VAL A 197 -8.75 7.32 5.96
N PRO A 198 -8.22 6.95 4.78
CA PRO A 198 -8.63 5.74 4.07
C PRO A 198 -7.97 4.47 4.64
N PRO A 199 -8.55 3.28 4.43
CA PRO A 199 -7.96 2.00 4.81
C PRO A 199 -6.76 1.57 3.93
N PHE A 200 -6.09 2.51 3.26
CA PHE A 200 -4.96 2.29 2.36
C PHE A 200 -3.65 2.64 3.07
N GLY A 201 -3.34 1.91 4.15
CA GLY A 201 -2.11 2.13 4.93
C GLY A 201 -0.82 2.00 4.12
N ASN A 202 -0.85 1.23 3.03
CA ASN A 202 0.24 1.11 2.07
C ASN A 202 0.65 2.45 1.43
N LEU A 203 -0.28 3.40 1.25
CA LEU A 203 0.03 4.75 0.77
C LEU A 203 0.81 5.59 1.81
N PHE A 204 0.77 5.18 3.07
CA PHE A 204 1.38 5.87 4.22
C PHE A 204 2.54 5.08 4.85
N GLY A 205 2.97 3.97 4.22
CA GLY A 205 3.99 3.08 4.79
C GLY A 205 3.55 2.38 6.09
N LEU A 206 2.24 2.27 6.33
CA LEU A 206 1.67 1.63 7.53
C LEU A 206 1.30 0.17 7.26
N GLN A 207 1.73 -0.72 8.16
CA GLN A 207 1.16 -2.06 8.23
C GLN A 207 -0.35 -1.96 8.56
N VAL A 208 -1.17 -2.59 7.73
CA VAL A 208 -2.62 -2.64 7.91
C VAL A 208 -3.01 -3.94 8.61
N TYR A 209 -3.80 -3.79 9.68
CA TYR A 209 -4.51 -4.87 10.33
C TYR A 209 -6.01 -4.67 10.15
N VAL A 210 -6.74 -5.72 9.77
CA VAL A 210 -8.16 -5.63 9.47
C VAL A 210 -9.01 -6.61 10.26
N ALA A 211 -10.21 -6.19 10.65
CA ALA A 211 -11.19 -7.04 11.31
C ALA A 211 -11.73 -8.12 10.34
N PRO A 212 -11.83 -9.40 10.76
CA PRO A 212 -12.27 -10.50 9.89
C PRO A 212 -13.61 -10.25 9.20
N GLN A 213 -14.53 -9.58 9.89
CA GLN A 213 -15.90 -9.33 9.42
C GLN A 213 -15.93 -8.50 8.13
N LEU A 214 -14.95 -7.61 7.91
CA LEU A 214 -14.84 -6.87 6.65
C LEU A 214 -14.31 -7.74 5.51
N MET A 215 -13.51 -8.76 5.82
CA MET A 215 -12.93 -9.66 4.83
C MET A 215 -13.94 -10.70 4.30
N GLU A 216 -15.09 -10.81 4.93
CA GLU A 216 -16.22 -11.68 4.56
C GLU A 216 -17.24 -10.99 3.65
N LEU A 217 -17.13 -9.66 3.46
CA LEU A 217 -18.03 -8.88 2.62
C LEU A 217 -17.57 -8.91 1.16
N ASP A 218 -18.51 -8.70 0.24
CA ASP A 218 -18.18 -8.52 -1.19
C ASP A 218 -17.54 -7.14 -1.43
N ARG A 219 -18.08 -6.11 -0.78
CA ARG A 219 -17.68 -4.71 -0.94
C ARG A 219 -17.62 -3.97 0.39
N ILE A 220 -16.69 -3.02 0.46
CA ILE A 220 -16.56 -2.06 1.57
C ILE A 220 -16.63 -0.64 1.03
N VAL A 221 -17.15 0.28 1.84
CA VAL A 221 -17.22 1.73 1.54
C VAL A 221 -16.50 2.52 2.64
N PHE A 222 -15.70 3.53 2.26
CA PHE A 222 -14.89 4.29 3.22
C PHE A 222 -14.64 5.72 2.74
N ASN A 223 -14.27 6.62 3.65
CA ASN A 223 -13.78 7.95 3.30
C ASN A 223 -12.38 7.85 2.70
N ALA A 224 -12.14 8.51 1.57
CA ALA A 224 -10.97 8.27 0.73
C ALA A 224 -9.97 9.44 0.70
N GLY A 225 -9.52 9.93 1.87
CA GLY A 225 -8.59 11.06 1.99
C GLY A 225 -9.28 12.40 2.27
N ASP A 226 -10.61 12.46 2.14
CA ASP A 226 -11.43 13.62 2.50
C ASP A 226 -12.74 13.12 3.15
N ARG A 227 -13.33 13.91 4.04
CA ARG A 227 -14.61 13.58 4.71
C ARG A 227 -15.81 13.71 3.78
N ARG A 228 -15.64 14.38 2.64
CA ARG A 228 -16.64 14.69 1.61
C ARG A 228 -16.57 13.74 0.41
N PHE A 229 -15.63 12.80 0.43
CA PHE A 229 -15.39 11.90 -0.68
C PHE A 229 -15.23 10.47 -0.16
N SER A 230 -16.12 9.59 -0.60
CA SER A 230 -16.09 8.16 -0.26
C SER A 230 -15.90 7.31 -1.51
N LEU A 231 -15.29 6.14 -1.32
CA LEU A 231 -15.17 5.10 -2.34
C LEU A 231 -15.76 3.80 -1.83
N ALA A 232 -16.48 3.08 -2.69
CA ALA A 232 -16.76 1.67 -2.50
C ALA A 232 -15.92 0.82 -3.47
N ILE A 233 -15.34 -0.27 -2.97
CA ILE A 233 -14.50 -1.19 -3.75
C ILE A 233 -14.83 -2.64 -3.41
N ASN A 234 -14.41 -3.58 -4.26
CA ASN A 234 -14.46 -5.00 -3.92
C ASN A 234 -13.43 -5.34 -2.83
N VAL A 235 -13.82 -6.17 -1.87
CA VAL A 235 -12.92 -6.64 -0.79
C VAL A 235 -11.77 -7.49 -1.36
N ALA A 236 -11.99 -8.19 -2.46
CA ALA A 236 -10.92 -8.93 -3.14
C ALA A 236 -9.80 -8.00 -3.64
N ASP A 237 -10.16 -6.85 -4.23
CA ASP A 237 -9.21 -5.84 -4.67
C ASP A 237 -8.53 -5.15 -3.49
N PHE A 238 -9.27 -4.87 -2.42
CA PHE A 238 -8.68 -4.37 -1.16
C PHE A 238 -7.60 -5.32 -0.62
N LYS A 239 -7.89 -6.62 -0.55
CA LYS A 239 -6.94 -7.65 -0.11
C LYS A 239 -5.69 -7.65 -0.99
N ARG A 240 -5.86 -7.59 -2.32
CA ARG A 240 -4.76 -7.61 -3.30
C ARG A 240 -3.88 -6.36 -3.22
N LEU A 241 -4.48 -5.17 -3.18
CA LEU A 241 -3.76 -3.90 -3.23
C LEU A 241 -3.13 -3.50 -1.89
N VAL A 242 -3.85 -3.73 -0.79
CA VAL A 242 -3.41 -3.28 0.55
C VAL A 242 -2.67 -4.38 1.30
N ASN A 243 -2.91 -5.66 0.95
CA ASN A 243 -2.33 -6.84 1.61
C ASN A 243 -2.42 -6.78 3.15
N PRO A 244 -3.63 -6.62 3.73
CA PRO A 244 -3.81 -6.46 5.16
C PRO A 244 -3.64 -7.79 5.92
N THR A 245 -3.22 -7.71 7.18
CA THR A 245 -3.23 -8.87 8.09
C THR A 245 -4.53 -8.91 8.89
N THR A 246 -5.28 -10.00 8.77
CA THR A 246 -6.52 -10.17 9.52
C THR A 246 -6.24 -10.51 10.99
N ILE A 247 -6.80 -9.76 11.94
CA ILE A 247 -6.69 -10.04 13.38
C ILE A 247 -8.01 -9.83 14.12
N PRO A 248 -8.30 -10.60 15.18
CA PRO A 248 -9.44 -10.31 16.04
C PRO A 248 -9.23 -8.98 16.78
N MET A 249 -10.14 -8.02 16.56
CA MET A 249 -10.02 -6.68 17.16
C MET A 249 -11.34 -6.09 17.65
N ILE A 250 -12.49 -6.62 17.31
CA ILE A 250 -13.80 -6.25 17.88
C ILE A 250 -14.10 -7.21 19.02
#